data_AF-A0A1W9RWM1-F1
#
_entry.id   AF-A0A1W9RWM1-F1
#
_cell.length_a   1.000
_cell.length_b   1.000
_cell.length_c   1.000
_cell.angle_alpha   90.00
_cell.angle_beta   90.00
_cell.angle_gamma   90.00
#
_symmetry.space_group_name_H-M   'P 1'
#
loop_
_entity.id
_entity.type
_entity.pdbx_description
1 polymer ?
#
loop_
_entity_poly.entity_id
_entity_poly.type
_entity_poly.pdbx_seq_one_letter_code
_entity_poly.pdbx_strand_id
1 'polypeptide(L)'
;MKKIFVLGLVVLFGLLMWQCSTDKNPLPSTAHPEGWNTADANNFHGAKVLEVGYTSCKACHGAELDGGKTGVSCFQCHQTYPHPPSWVLVDNNDNHAAYIANNSDAISFCQGCHGSDLTGGKSGVSCFECHEAGSVPF
;
A
#
# COMPACT_ATOMS: atom_id res chain seq x y z
N MET A 1 59.04 23.39 -6.08
CA MET A 1 58.24 22.49 -6.95
C MET A 1 57.52 21.40 -6.16
N LYS A 2 58.20 20.48 -5.47
CA LYS A 2 57.57 19.40 -4.66
C LYS A 2 56.53 19.89 -3.63
N LYS A 3 56.82 20.96 -2.87
CA LYS A 3 55.90 21.49 -1.83
C LYS A 3 54.60 22.08 -2.41
N ILE A 4 54.67 22.70 -3.58
CA ILE A 4 53.51 23.26 -4.30
C ILE A 4 52.63 22.13 -4.84
N PHE A 5 53.25 21.05 -5.32
CA PHE A 5 52.55 19.87 -5.81
C PHE A 5 51.79 19.12 -4.69
N VAL A 6 52.41 19.00 -3.51
CA VAL A 6 51.77 18.40 -2.33
C VAL A 6 50.60 19.26 -1.83
N LEU A 7 50.75 20.59 -1.83
CA LEU A 7 49.65 21.49 -1.47
C LEU A 7 48.47 21.35 -2.43
N GLY A 8 48.75 21.26 -3.75
CA GLY A 8 47.72 21.04 -4.77
C GLY A 8 46.96 19.72 -4.59
N LEU A 9 47.65 18.64 -4.23
CA LEU A 9 47.03 17.34 -3.95
C LEU A 9 46.13 17.37 -2.70
N VAL A 10 46.54 18.05 -1.63
CA VAL A 10 45.73 18.19 -0.41
C VAL A 10 44.47 19.02 -0.66
N VAL A 11 44.57 20.09 -1.44
CA VAL A 11 43.41 20.92 -1.82
C VAL A 11 42.46 20.13 -2.72
N LEU A 12 42.98 19.39 -3.71
CA LEU A 12 42.15 18.55 -4.59
C LEU A 12 41.42 17.45 -3.80
N PHE A 13 42.10 16.81 -2.85
CA PHE A 13 41.49 15.80 -1.99
C PHE A 13 40.44 16.41 -1.04
N GLY A 14 40.68 17.61 -0.51
CA GLY A 14 39.69 18.35 0.28
C GLY A 14 38.44 18.73 -0.52
N LEU A 15 38.60 19.13 -1.79
CA LEU A 15 37.49 19.44 -2.70
C LEU A 15 36.67 18.21 -3.09
N LEU A 16 37.33 17.05 -3.28
CA LEU A 16 36.67 15.77 -3.54
C LEU A 16 35.85 15.28 -2.33
N MET A 17 36.32 15.56 -1.10
CA MET A 17 35.61 15.19 0.13
C MET A 17 34.44 16.13 0.45
N TRP A 18 34.39 17.33 -0.14
CA TRP A 18 33.26 18.26 0.00
C TRP A 18 32.06 17.92 -0.91
N GLN A 19 32.24 17.04 -1.90
CA GLN A 19 31.15 16.55 -2.76
C GLN A 19 30.31 15.41 -2.16
N CYS A 20 30.67 14.85 -1.00
CA CYS A 20 29.98 13.68 -0.42
C CYS A 20 29.09 13.98 0.79
N SER A 21 28.90 15.24 1.21
CA SER A 21 28.25 15.54 2.50
C SER A 21 26.85 16.16 2.42
N THR A 22 26.18 16.13 1.28
CA THR A 22 24.74 16.46 1.23
C THR A 22 23.96 15.34 0.57
N ASP A 23 24.07 14.14 1.14
CA ASP A 23 23.01 13.15 0.99
C ASP A 23 21.74 13.74 1.61
N LYS A 24 20.84 14.21 0.76
CA LYS A 24 19.45 14.43 1.15
C LYS A 24 18.86 13.05 1.47
N ASN A 25 18.88 12.75 2.75
CA ASN A 25 18.10 11.69 3.36
C ASN A 25 16.59 11.93 3.12
N PRO A 26 15.81 10.93 2.64
CA PRO A 26 16.11 10.00 1.55
C PRO A 26 15.86 10.65 0.17
N LEU A 27 16.48 10.09 -0.87
CA LEU A 27 16.11 10.39 -2.26
C LEU A 27 14.59 10.15 -2.45
N PRO A 28 13.90 10.93 -3.29
CA PRO A 28 12.51 10.66 -3.62
C PRO A 28 12.39 9.19 -4.04
N SER A 29 11.57 8.43 -3.31
CA SER A 29 11.41 7.02 -3.61
C SER A 29 10.78 6.91 -4.99
N THR A 30 11.46 6.22 -5.90
CA THR A 30 10.92 5.96 -7.24
C THR A 30 9.74 4.97 -7.19
N ALA A 31 9.66 4.17 -6.12
CA ALA A 31 8.53 3.28 -5.85
C ALA A 31 7.36 3.99 -5.16
N HIS A 32 7.66 4.98 -4.31
CA HIS A 32 6.69 5.73 -3.51
C HIS A 32 6.92 7.24 -3.71
N PRO A 33 6.42 7.83 -4.81
CA PRO A 33 6.62 9.23 -5.12
C PRO A 33 5.99 10.16 -4.08
N GLU A 34 6.28 11.46 -4.18
CA GLU A 34 5.63 12.47 -3.34
C GLU A 34 4.10 12.38 -3.44
N GLY A 35 3.42 12.44 -2.29
CA GLY A 35 1.97 12.27 -2.16
C GLY A 35 1.49 10.82 -2.08
N TRP A 36 2.38 9.81 -2.09
CA TRP A 36 1.99 8.39 -2.07
C TRP A 36 1.01 7.99 -0.95
N ASN A 37 1.15 8.61 0.24
CA ASN A 37 0.29 8.37 1.41
C ASN A 37 -0.70 9.51 1.70
N THR A 38 -1.00 10.34 0.72
CA THR A 38 -1.97 11.44 0.83
C THR A 38 -3.16 11.11 -0.05
N ALA A 39 -4.34 10.87 0.54
CA ALA A 39 -5.52 10.31 -0.14
C ALA A 39 -5.96 11.08 -1.41
N ASP A 40 -5.73 12.39 -1.39
CA ASP A 40 -6.15 13.39 -2.37
C ASP A 40 -5.01 13.80 -3.32
N ALA A 41 -3.82 13.19 -3.19
CA ALA A 41 -2.72 13.40 -4.12
C ALA A 41 -2.87 12.55 -5.41
N ASN A 42 -2.40 13.09 -6.52
CA ASN A 42 -2.42 12.40 -7.83
C ASN A 42 -1.69 11.05 -7.82
N ASN A 43 -0.67 10.90 -6.97
CA ASN A 43 0.11 9.67 -6.84
C ASN A 43 -0.31 8.81 -5.65
N PHE A 44 -1.51 9.01 -5.11
CA PHE A 44 -1.99 8.25 -3.95
C PHE A 44 -1.97 6.74 -4.25
N HIS A 45 -1.43 5.96 -3.31
CA HIS A 45 -1.28 4.52 -3.46
C HIS A 45 -2.61 3.80 -3.68
N GLY A 46 -3.69 4.26 -3.04
CA GLY A 46 -5.01 3.63 -3.17
C GLY A 46 -5.51 3.69 -4.61
N ALA A 47 -5.27 4.80 -5.32
CA ALA A 47 -5.57 4.90 -6.74
C ALA A 47 -4.73 3.91 -7.56
N LYS A 48 -3.44 3.77 -7.23
CA LYS A 48 -2.55 2.83 -7.93
C LYS A 48 -2.95 1.37 -7.70
N VAL A 49 -3.29 1.00 -6.48
CA VAL A 49 -3.76 -0.35 -6.12
C VAL A 49 -5.04 -0.70 -6.88
N LEU A 50 -5.96 0.26 -7.03
CA LEU A 50 -7.18 0.05 -7.82
C LEU A 50 -6.91 -0.12 -9.33
N GLU A 51 -5.85 0.50 -9.85
CA GLU A 51 -5.48 0.45 -11.27
C GLU A 51 -4.76 -0.86 -11.63
N VAL A 52 -3.79 -1.28 -10.80
CA VAL A 52 -2.85 -2.37 -11.16
C VAL A 52 -2.80 -3.52 -10.15
N GLY A 53 -3.56 -3.43 -9.05
CA GLY A 53 -3.49 -4.37 -7.93
C GLY A 53 -2.26 -4.14 -7.03
N TYR A 54 -2.01 -5.10 -6.13
CA TYR A 54 -0.94 -5.03 -5.12
C TYR A 54 0.15 -6.10 -5.29
N THR A 55 0.10 -6.89 -6.36
CA THR A 55 1.00 -8.06 -6.53
C THR A 55 2.46 -7.65 -6.54
N SER A 56 2.82 -6.55 -7.19
CA SER A 56 4.20 -6.03 -7.20
C SER A 56 4.68 -5.56 -5.82
N CYS A 57 3.77 -5.14 -4.94
CA CYS A 57 4.10 -4.65 -3.60
C CYS A 57 4.66 -5.77 -2.71
N LYS A 58 4.20 -7.01 -2.94
CA LYS A 58 4.58 -8.19 -2.14
C LYS A 58 6.09 -8.46 -2.12
N ALA A 59 6.81 -8.05 -3.16
CA ALA A 59 8.25 -8.24 -3.27
C ALA A 59 9.04 -7.59 -2.12
N CYS A 60 8.51 -6.48 -1.57
CA CYS A 60 9.15 -5.74 -0.47
C CYS A 60 8.30 -5.79 0.81
N HIS A 61 6.97 -5.68 0.68
CA HIS A 61 6.03 -5.59 1.80
C HIS A 61 5.61 -6.96 2.37
N GLY A 62 6.13 -8.07 1.81
CA GLY A 62 5.85 -9.42 2.28
C GLY A 62 4.79 -10.12 1.42
N ALA A 63 4.83 -11.46 1.40
CA ALA A 63 3.85 -12.26 0.65
C ALA A 63 2.41 -11.99 1.12
N GLU A 64 2.25 -11.77 2.42
CA GLU A 64 0.99 -11.45 3.09
C GLU A 64 0.77 -9.95 3.26
N LEU A 65 1.70 -9.10 2.80
CA LEU A 65 1.64 -7.64 2.92
C LEU A 65 1.59 -7.12 4.37
N ASP A 66 2.13 -7.92 5.28
CA ASP A 66 2.21 -7.72 6.73
C ASP A 66 3.45 -6.93 7.17
N GLY A 67 4.23 -6.39 6.22
CA GLY A 67 5.36 -5.50 6.48
C GLY A 67 6.64 -5.96 5.78
N GLY A 68 6.84 -7.27 5.65
CA GLY A 68 8.00 -7.86 4.98
C GLY A 68 9.33 -7.22 5.39
N LYS A 69 10.14 -6.85 4.39
CA LYS A 69 11.45 -6.20 4.61
C LYS A 69 11.32 -4.71 4.94
N THR A 70 10.18 -4.10 4.65
CA THR A 70 9.97 -2.65 4.83
C THR A 70 9.46 -2.29 6.21
N GLY A 71 8.82 -3.22 6.92
CA GLY A 71 8.08 -2.98 8.16
C GLY A 71 6.76 -2.22 7.98
N VAL A 72 6.37 -1.89 6.74
CA VAL A 72 5.12 -1.16 6.44
C VAL A 72 4.06 -2.13 5.94
N SER A 73 3.01 -2.31 6.74
CA SER A 73 1.93 -3.26 6.51
C SER A 73 0.69 -2.57 5.95
N CYS A 74 0.04 -3.19 4.96
CA CYS A 74 -1.26 -2.72 4.45
C CYS A 74 -2.30 -2.61 5.59
N PHE A 75 -2.22 -3.53 6.54
CA PHE A 75 -3.17 -3.66 7.64
C PHE A 75 -3.02 -2.59 8.73
N GLN A 76 -2.00 -1.71 8.64
CA GLN A 76 -1.91 -0.52 9.50
C GLN A 76 -3.08 0.45 9.27
N CYS A 77 -3.63 0.47 8.04
CA CYS A 77 -4.78 1.32 7.69
C CYS A 77 -5.94 0.49 7.09
N HIS A 78 -5.65 -0.58 6.35
CA HIS A 78 -6.64 -1.41 5.69
C HIS A 78 -6.87 -2.72 6.45
N GLN A 79 -7.73 -2.70 7.46
CA GLN A 79 -7.93 -3.84 8.36
C GLN A 79 -8.36 -5.14 7.66
N THR A 80 -9.15 -5.03 6.59
CA THR A 80 -9.70 -6.18 5.88
C THR A 80 -9.09 -6.42 4.50
N TYR A 81 -8.30 -5.48 3.97
CA TYR A 81 -7.77 -5.53 2.61
C TYR A 81 -6.22 -5.53 2.61
N PRO A 82 -5.57 -6.40 1.80
CA PRO A 82 -6.19 -7.34 0.87
C PRO A 82 -6.93 -8.49 1.52
N HIS A 83 -8.08 -8.86 0.95
CA HIS A 83 -8.88 -9.98 1.44
C HIS A 83 -8.09 -11.29 1.27
N PRO A 84 -7.99 -12.13 2.30
CA PRO A 84 -7.42 -13.47 2.15
C PRO A 84 -8.32 -14.32 1.25
N PRO A 85 -7.80 -15.38 0.60
CA PRO A 85 -8.63 -16.29 -0.20
C PRO A 85 -9.79 -16.92 0.58
N SER A 86 -9.63 -17.09 1.89
CA SER A 86 -10.65 -17.62 2.80
C SER A 86 -11.77 -16.64 3.14
N TRP A 87 -11.67 -15.36 2.73
CA TRP A 87 -12.62 -14.30 3.09
C TRP A 87 -14.05 -14.57 2.62
N VAL A 88 -14.19 -15.31 1.52
CA VAL A 88 -15.49 -15.70 0.96
C VAL A 88 -16.01 -17.04 1.49
N LEU A 89 -15.21 -17.77 2.26
CA LEU A 89 -15.56 -19.11 2.75
C LEU A 89 -16.31 -19.03 4.08
N VAL A 90 -17.50 -19.61 4.13
CA VAL A 90 -18.41 -19.60 5.31
C VAL A 90 -18.01 -20.56 6.43
N ASP A 91 -16.96 -21.36 6.25
CA ASP A 91 -16.52 -22.41 7.18
C ASP A 91 -15.47 -21.96 8.21
N ASN A 92 -15.09 -20.68 8.20
CA ASN A 92 -14.15 -20.09 9.14
C ASN A 92 -14.73 -18.83 9.81
N ASN A 93 -14.19 -18.46 10.98
CA ASN A 93 -14.64 -17.26 11.70
C ASN A 93 -13.99 -15.96 11.17
N ASP A 94 -13.03 -16.05 10.25
CA ASP A 94 -12.27 -14.94 9.69
C ASP A 94 -12.70 -14.65 8.24
N ASN A 95 -14.02 -14.61 8.01
CA ASN A 95 -14.63 -14.34 6.71
C ASN A 95 -15.45 -13.04 6.72
N HIS A 96 -15.89 -12.64 5.52
CA HIS A 96 -16.69 -11.42 5.35
C HIS A 96 -18.02 -11.47 6.12
N ALA A 97 -18.66 -12.63 6.23
CA ALA A 97 -19.95 -12.75 6.92
C ALA A 97 -19.80 -12.48 8.42
N ALA A 98 -18.80 -13.08 9.06
CA ALA A 98 -18.44 -12.83 10.46
C ALA A 98 -18.00 -11.38 10.67
N TYR A 99 -17.25 -10.81 9.72
CA TYR A 99 -16.84 -9.40 9.80
C TYR A 99 -18.04 -8.46 9.75
N ILE A 100 -18.96 -8.64 8.78
CA ILE A 100 -20.16 -7.81 8.63
C ILE A 100 -21.08 -7.96 9.85
N ALA A 101 -21.28 -9.17 10.36
CA ALA A 101 -22.10 -9.42 11.55
C ALA A 101 -21.62 -8.63 12.78
N ASN A 102 -20.30 -8.41 12.90
CA ASN A 102 -19.71 -7.64 13.99
C ASN A 102 -19.46 -6.15 13.65
N ASN A 103 -19.61 -5.77 12.38
CA ASN A 103 -19.28 -4.44 11.86
C ASN A 103 -20.31 -4.01 10.80
N SER A 104 -21.61 -4.05 11.12
CA SER A 104 -22.68 -3.78 10.15
C SER A 104 -22.57 -2.40 9.50
N ASP A 105 -22.05 -1.40 10.23
CA ASP A 105 -21.80 -0.05 9.73
C ASP A 105 -20.66 0.01 8.69
N ALA A 106 -19.86 -1.05 8.59
CA ALA A 106 -18.71 -1.11 7.68
C ALA A 106 -19.09 -1.33 6.21
N ILE A 107 -20.37 -1.60 5.90
CA ILE A 107 -20.88 -1.74 4.53
C ILE A 107 -20.53 -0.52 3.68
N SER A 108 -20.55 0.68 4.27
CA SER A 108 -20.16 1.92 3.59
C SER A 108 -18.70 1.90 3.11
N PHE A 109 -17.78 1.26 3.84
CA PHE A 109 -16.40 1.08 3.40
C PHE A 109 -16.31 0.07 2.25
N CYS A 110 -17.12 -0.99 2.27
CA CYS A 110 -17.17 -1.99 1.20
C CYS A 110 -17.55 -1.35 -0.15
N GLN A 111 -18.47 -0.37 -0.14
CA GLN A 111 -18.91 0.34 -1.35
C GLN A 111 -17.78 1.04 -2.10
N GLY A 112 -16.69 1.42 -1.41
CA GLY A 112 -15.53 2.05 -2.03
C GLY A 112 -14.88 1.19 -3.13
N CYS A 113 -14.95 -0.13 -2.99
CA CYS A 113 -14.44 -1.09 -3.98
C CYS A 113 -15.56 -1.86 -4.69
N HIS A 114 -16.61 -2.26 -3.96
CA HIS A 114 -17.69 -3.10 -4.47
C HIS A 114 -18.82 -2.32 -5.15
N GLY A 115 -18.74 -0.99 -5.19
CA GLY A 115 -19.75 -0.12 -5.80
C GLY A 115 -20.80 0.35 -4.79
N SER A 116 -21.43 1.50 -5.05
CA SER A 116 -22.46 2.09 -4.16
C SER A 116 -23.67 1.18 -3.95
N ASP A 117 -23.99 0.35 -4.93
CA ASP A 117 -25.05 -0.64 -4.93
C ASP A 117 -24.56 -2.06 -4.61
N LEU A 118 -23.26 -2.24 -4.35
CA LEU A 118 -22.61 -3.52 -4.06
C LEU A 118 -22.76 -4.56 -5.20
N THR A 119 -22.93 -4.09 -6.44
CA THR A 119 -23.05 -4.95 -7.62
C THR A 119 -21.71 -5.25 -8.31
N GLY A 120 -20.59 -5.04 -7.62
CA GLY A 120 -19.26 -5.42 -8.10
C GLY A 120 -18.29 -4.26 -8.24
N GLY A 121 -18.76 -3.05 -8.56
CA GLY A 121 -17.91 -1.85 -8.62
C GLY A 121 -16.56 -2.07 -9.32
N LYS A 122 -15.47 -1.65 -8.66
CA LYS A 122 -14.09 -1.87 -9.12
C LYS A 122 -13.54 -3.26 -8.77
N SER A 123 -14.09 -3.93 -7.75
CA SER A 123 -13.64 -5.26 -7.33
C SER A 123 -14.10 -6.37 -8.28
N GLY A 124 -15.18 -6.14 -9.03
CA GLY A 124 -15.85 -7.13 -9.86
C GLY A 124 -16.66 -8.16 -9.07
N VAL A 125 -16.69 -8.09 -7.74
CA VAL A 125 -17.34 -9.08 -6.86
C VAL A 125 -18.64 -8.48 -6.32
N SER A 126 -19.78 -9.04 -6.73
CA SER A 126 -21.09 -8.58 -6.25
C SER A 126 -21.57 -9.37 -5.04
N CYS A 127 -22.18 -8.68 -4.08
CA CYS A 127 -22.92 -9.34 -2.99
C CYS A 127 -23.98 -10.31 -3.53
N PHE A 128 -24.56 -9.99 -4.69
CA PHE A 128 -25.66 -10.74 -5.29
C PHE A 128 -25.24 -11.97 -6.08
N GLU A 129 -23.93 -12.28 -6.15
CA GLU A 129 -23.47 -13.57 -6.65
C GLU A 129 -23.88 -14.71 -5.71
N CYS A 130 -23.98 -14.42 -4.40
CA CYS A 130 -24.30 -15.41 -3.37
C CYS A 130 -25.50 -15.02 -2.47
N HIS A 131 -25.77 -13.72 -2.27
CA HIS A 131 -26.87 -13.25 -1.43
C HIS A 131 -28.01 -12.70 -2.28
N GLU A 132 -29.23 -13.24 -2.14
CA GLU A 132 -30.37 -12.66 -2.85
C GLU A 132 -30.65 -11.22 -2.35
N ALA A 133 -31.14 -10.37 -3.25
CA ALA A 133 -31.46 -8.98 -2.90
C ALA A 133 -32.50 -8.94 -1.77
N GLY A 134 -32.10 -8.38 -0.62
CA GLY A 134 -32.92 -8.34 0.59
C GLY A 134 -32.72 -9.48 1.58
N SER A 135 -31.75 -10.39 1.34
CA SER A 135 -31.49 -11.56 2.20
C SER A 135 -30.24 -11.45 3.07
N VAL A 136 -29.64 -10.26 3.24
CA VAL A 136 -28.57 -10.10 4.24
C VAL A 136 -29.21 -10.27 5.63
N PRO A 137 -28.87 -11.33 6.38
CA PRO A 137 -29.48 -11.56 7.68
C PRO A 137 -28.91 -10.52 8.64
N PHE A 138 -29.81 -9.75 9.26
CA PHE A 138 -29.51 -8.98 10.46
C PHE A 138 -29.35 -9.92 11.65
#